data_AF-A0A5J4NBM5-F1
#
_entry.id   AF-A0A5J4NBM5-F1
#
_cell.length_a   1.000
_cell.length_b   1.000
_cell.length_c   1.000
_cell.angle_alpha   90.00
_cell.angle_beta   90.00
_cell.angle_gamma   90.00
#
_symmetry.space_group_name_H-M   'P 1'
#
loop_
_entity.id
_entity.type
_entity.pdbx_description
1 polymer ?
#
loop_
_entity_poly.entity_id
_entity_poly.type
_entity_poly.pdbx_seq_one_letter_code
_entity_poly.pdbx_strand_id
1 'polypeptide(L)'
;MKMDHHCPWINACCGHLNHGYFLHFIHWAPIGCTLCAIMLASAVYHDWKSANHWRSETGEKPFVYPYDLGSWNNLSQGCLLPTVYYSHAKHCLRSPFEALRTITWITRIWYIKYVLTWSGCAIGDGIHWPLRDGCGEYDLTAEQIRQKEMKQLIRRDYLIHRSYNGRYCPCCQFSCSIALNTPYPDEPRLRVTVGDTVTVTRWSKHWIYGELQPIKSSFSNGLHPGKLN
;
A
#
# COMPACT_ATOMS: atom_id res chain seq x y z
N MET A 1 19.31 -8.93 10.13
CA MET A 1 18.37 -7.83 10.46
C MET A 1 17.05 -8.03 9.72
N LYS A 2 15.93 -8.11 10.43
CA LYS A 2 14.59 -8.17 9.83
C LYS A 2 14.16 -6.79 9.33
N MET A 3 14.14 -6.61 8.01
CA MET A 3 13.61 -5.44 7.33
C MET A 3 12.23 -5.78 6.77
N ASP A 4 11.26 -4.88 6.94
CA ASP A 4 9.93 -5.03 6.39
C ASP A 4 9.83 -4.33 5.03
N HIS A 5 9.95 -3.00 5.04
CA HIS A 5 9.91 -2.19 3.81
C HIS A 5 10.57 -0.82 4.02
N HIS A 6 10.90 -0.14 2.92
CA HIS A 6 11.19 1.28 2.95
C HIS A 6 9.88 2.06 2.86
N CYS A 7 9.61 2.93 3.83
CA CYS A 7 8.38 3.71 3.86
C CYS A 7 8.69 5.16 3.45
N PRO A 8 8.21 5.61 2.27
CA PRO A 8 8.48 6.97 1.79
C PRO A 8 7.83 8.04 2.69
N TRP A 9 6.73 7.70 3.37
CA TRP A 9 5.97 8.63 4.22
C TRP A 9 6.72 9.08 5.48
N ILE A 10 7.61 8.23 6.00
CA ILE A 10 8.47 8.56 7.15
C ILE A 10 9.93 8.79 6.72
N ASN A 11 10.21 8.73 5.41
CA ASN A 11 11.54 8.81 4.82
C ASN A 11 12.58 7.91 5.53
N ALA A 12 12.15 6.70 5.91
CA ALA A 12 12.96 5.79 6.69
C ALA A 12 12.59 4.33 6.38
N CYS A 13 13.52 3.42 6.62
CA CYS A 13 13.27 2.00 6.52
C CYS A 13 12.55 1.48 7.76
N CYS A 14 11.44 0.77 7.57
CA CYS A 14 10.72 0.04 8.61
C CYS A 14 11.36 -1.35 8.78
N GLY A 15 11.84 -1.64 9.98
CA GLY A 15 12.47 -2.89 10.37
C GLY A 15 12.35 -3.13 11.87
N HIS A 16 13.03 -4.14 12.40
CA HIS A 16 12.88 -4.59 13.80
C HIS A 16 12.88 -3.44 14.84
N LEU A 17 13.80 -2.50 14.72
CA LEU A 17 14.02 -1.44 15.72
C LEU A 17 12.93 -0.35 15.73
N ASN A 18 12.18 -0.17 14.65
CA ASN A 18 11.14 0.85 14.55
C ASN A 18 9.76 0.32 14.14
N HIS A 19 9.62 -0.99 14.01
CA HIS A 19 8.36 -1.63 13.62
C HIS A 19 7.24 -1.30 14.61
N GLY A 20 7.52 -1.35 15.92
CA GLY A 20 6.53 -1.02 16.95
C GLY A 20 6.06 0.44 16.88
N TYR A 21 6.98 1.39 16.73
CA TYR A 21 6.64 2.81 16.51
C TYR A 21 5.80 3.03 15.25
N PHE A 22 6.14 2.35 14.16
CA PHE A 22 5.39 2.44 12.91
C PHE A 22 3.94 1.92 13.06
N LEU A 23 3.74 0.82 13.79
CA LEU A 23 2.40 0.32 14.09
C LEU A 23 1.61 1.27 14.99
N HIS A 24 2.25 1.85 16.01
CA HIS A 24 1.63 2.89 16.83
C HIS A 24 1.22 4.10 15.99
N PHE A 25 2.08 4.56 15.08
CA PHE A 25 1.75 5.64 14.15
C PHE A 25 0.51 5.33 13.31
N ILE A 26 0.45 4.14 12.69
CA ILE A 26 -0.69 3.71 11.87
C ILE A 26 -1.98 3.62 12.72
N HIS A 27 -1.87 3.24 13.99
CA HIS A 27 -3.02 3.12 14.88
C HIS A 27 -3.54 4.47 15.40
N TRP A 28 -2.64 5.32 15.92
CA TRP A 28 -3.00 6.55 16.59
C TRP A 28 -3.27 7.72 15.64
N ALA A 29 -2.65 7.76 14.46
CA ALA A 29 -2.87 8.86 13.52
C ALA A 29 -4.35 8.95 13.07
N PRO A 30 -5.03 7.87 12.64
CA PRO A 30 -6.46 7.92 12.33
C PRO A 30 -7.33 8.34 13.51
N ILE A 31 -7.04 7.82 14.72
CA ILE A 31 -7.78 8.17 15.94
C ILE A 31 -7.66 9.67 16.23
N GLY A 32 -6.44 10.22 16.15
CA GLY A 32 -6.19 11.65 16.32
C GLY A 32 -6.93 12.50 15.30
N CYS A 33 -6.89 12.12 14.00
CA CYS A 33 -7.64 12.82 12.97
C CYS A 33 -9.16 12.78 13.21
N THR A 34 -9.71 11.65 13.66
CA THR A 34 -11.13 11.53 14.00
C THR A 34 -11.51 12.41 15.19
N LEU A 35 -10.70 12.43 16.25
CA LEU A 35 -10.94 13.30 17.41
C LEU A 35 -10.90 14.78 17.04
N CYS A 36 -9.91 15.21 16.25
CA CYS A 36 -9.84 16.59 15.74
C CYS A 36 -11.07 16.96 14.90
N ALA A 37 -11.55 16.05 14.05
CA ALA A 37 -12.75 16.28 13.26
C ALA A 37 -14.00 16.44 14.14
N ILE A 38 -14.14 15.62 15.19
CA ILE A 38 -15.25 15.73 16.16
C ILE A 38 -15.18 17.07 16.89
N MET A 39 -14.02 17.45 17.41
CA MET A 39 -13.84 18.72 18.12
C MET A 39 -14.18 19.92 17.23
N LEU A 40 -13.71 19.91 15.98
CA LEU A 40 -14.01 20.96 15.02
C LEU A 40 -15.51 21.03 14.71
N ALA A 41 -16.16 19.88 14.48
CA ALA A 41 -17.59 19.83 14.23
C ALA A 41 -18.41 20.33 15.43
N SER A 42 -18.01 19.98 16.66
CA SER A 42 -18.66 20.46 17.88
C SER A 42 -18.51 21.97 18.06
N ALA A 43 -17.33 22.54 17.78
CA ALA A 43 -17.09 23.98 17.84
C ALA A 43 -17.97 24.72 16.82
N VAL A 44 -17.96 24.28 15.56
CA VAL A 44 -18.79 24.86 14.49
C VAL A 44 -20.29 24.77 14.82
N TYR A 45 -20.74 23.66 15.40
CA TYR A 45 -22.13 23.48 15.84
C TYR A 45 -22.49 24.43 16.99
N HIS A 46 -21.59 24.60 17.96
CA HIS A 46 -21.80 25.52 19.06
C HIS A 46 -21.92 26.96 18.56
N ASP A 47 -21.00 27.40 17.70
CA ASP A 47 -21.02 28.75 17.12
C ASP A 47 -22.28 28.99 16.28
N TRP A 48 -22.69 28.00 15.48
CA TRP A 48 -23.94 28.05 14.73
C TRP A 48 -25.16 28.22 15.65
N LYS A 49 -25.21 27.44 16.74
CA LYS A 49 -26.30 27.50 17.70
C LYS A 49 -26.34 28.86 18.40
N SER A 50 -25.18 29.37 18.84
CA SER A 50 -25.06 30.69 19.45
C SER A 50 -25.48 31.81 18.49
N ALA A 51 -25.03 31.78 17.24
CA ALA A 51 -25.40 32.77 16.23
C ALA A 51 -26.92 32.79 15.97
N ASN A 52 -27.55 31.62 15.90
CA ASN A 52 -29.00 31.52 15.71
C ASN A 52 -29.80 31.94 16.95
N HIS A 53 -29.28 31.71 18.15
CA HIS A 53 -29.88 32.21 19.38
C HIS A 53 -29.96 33.74 19.38
N TRP A 54 -28.83 34.43 19.16
CA TRP A 54 -28.79 35.89 19.10
C TRP A 54 -29.72 36.47 18.03
N ARG A 55 -29.75 35.86 16.84
CA ARG A 55 -30.63 36.32 15.75
C ARG A 55 -32.11 36.12 16.04
N SER A 56 -32.46 35.05 16.78
CA SER A 56 -33.85 34.84 17.21
C SER A 56 -34.32 35.92 18.17
N GLU A 57 -33.43 36.45 19.01
CA GLU A 57 -33.72 37.55 19.92
C GLU A 57 -33.85 38.89 19.18
N THR A 58 -33.04 39.14 18.15
CA THR A 58 -33.10 40.39 17.36
C THR A 58 -34.15 40.37 16.25
N GLY A 59 -34.85 39.26 16.04
CA GLY A 59 -35.82 39.09 14.95
C GLY A 59 -35.17 38.98 13.56
N GLU A 60 -33.87 38.70 13.50
CA GLU A 60 -33.13 38.50 12.27
C GLU A 60 -33.35 37.08 11.69
N LYS A 61 -33.14 36.95 10.37
CA LYS A 61 -33.19 35.64 9.70
C LYS A 61 -32.10 34.71 10.22
N PRO A 62 -32.37 33.40 10.40
CA PRO A 62 -31.41 32.44 10.92
C PRO A 62 -30.12 32.41 10.08
N PHE A 63 -29.00 32.24 10.77
CA PHE A 63 -27.69 32.12 10.14
C PHE A 63 -27.55 30.74 9.49
N VAL A 64 -27.32 30.75 8.18
CA VAL A 64 -27.02 29.59 7.35
C VAL A 64 -25.58 29.73 6.86
N TYR A 65 -24.76 28.71 7.08
CA TYR A 65 -23.37 28.75 6.62
C TYR A 65 -23.32 28.81 5.08
N PRO A 66 -22.36 29.54 4.49
CA PRO A 66 -22.20 29.61 3.03
C PRO A 66 -22.00 28.25 2.36
N TYR A 67 -21.53 27.25 3.12
CA TYR A 67 -21.25 25.89 2.68
C TYR A 67 -22.36 24.89 3.07
N ASP A 68 -23.49 25.37 3.59
CA ASP A 68 -24.66 24.52 3.83
C ASP A 68 -25.37 24.22 2.51
N LEU A 69 -24.96 23.14 1.85
CA LEU A 69 -25.53 22.69 0.58
C LEU A 69 -26.76 21.78 0.76
N GLY A 70 -27.29 21.69 1.99
CA GLY A 70 -28.37 20.79 2.39
C GLY A 70 -27.89 19.42 2.86
N SER A 71 -28.72 18.73 3.64
CA SER A 71 -28.35 17.52 4.41
C SER A 71 -27.65 16.43 3.59
N TRP A 72 -28.09 16.19 2.35
CA TRP A 72 -27.51 15.16 1.47
C TRP A 72 -26.17 15.57 0.84
N ASN A 73 -26.02 16.85 0.47
CA ASN A 73 -24.79 17.36 -0.15
C ASN A 73 -23.70 17.63 0.90
N ASN A 74 -24.07 17.97 2.13
CA ASN A 74 -23.13 18.11 3.23
C ASN A 74 -22.67 16.73 3.74
N LEU A 75 -23.58 15.74 3.79
CA LEU A 75 -23.23 14.36 4.12
C LEU A 75 -22.29 13.74 3.07
N SER A 76 -22.52 14.00 1.77
CA SER A 76 -21.63 13.51 0.71
C SER A 76 -20.23 14.14 0.84
N GLN A 77 -20.10 15.46 1.07
CA GLN A 77 -18.81 16.10 1.31
C GLN A 77 -18.08 15.54 2.54
N GLY A 78 -18.79 15.37 3.67
CA GLY A 78 -18.24 14.86 4.92
C GLY A 78 -17.89 13.37 4.90
N CYS A 79 -18.60 12.55 4.12
CA CYS A 79 -18.28 11.13 3.95
C CYS A 79 -17.21 10.88 2.88
N LEU A 80 -17.05 11.77 1.89
CA LEU A 80 -16.01 11.64 0.85
C LEU A 80 -14.59 11.86 1.39
N LEU A 81 -14.40 12.76 2.37
CA LEU A 81 -13.07 13.03 2.94
C LEU A 81 -12.51 11.82 3.73
N PRO A 82 -13.28 11.15 4.61
CA PRO A 82 -12.82 9.94 5.28
C PRO A 82 -12.86 8.71 4.38
N THR A 83 -13.78 8.58 3.41
CA THR A 83 -13.80 7.36 2.56
C THR A 83 -12.63 7.31 1.59
N VAL A 84 -12.14 8.44 1.07
CA VAL A 84 -10.91 8.44 0.26
C VAL A 84 -9.70 8.07 1.12
N TYR A 85 -9.59 8.60 2.35
CA TYR A 85 -8.50 8.26 3.28
C TYR A 85 -8.61 6.82 3.81
N TYR A 86 -9.81 6.36 4.18
CA TYR A 86 -10.08 5.05 4.77
C TYR A 86 -10.07 3.94 3.73
N SER A 87 -10.44 4.21 2.47
CA SER A 87 -10.27 3.24 1.37
C SER A 87 -8.78 3.05 1.03
N HIS A 88 -7.96 4.10 1.14
CA HIS A 88 -6.51 4.01 1.01
C HIS A 88 -5.85 3.29 2.20
N ALA A 89 -6.24 3.66 3.43
CA ALA A 89 -5.79 3.00 4.64
C ALA A 89 -6.21 1.53 4.66
N LYS A 90 -7.41 1.19 4.17
CA LYS A 90 -7.84 -0.20 3.97
C LYS A 90 -6.93 -0.96 3.01
N HIS A 91 -6.43 -0.38 1.92
CA HIS A 91 -5.49 -1.10 1.06
C HIS A 91 -4.16 -1.40 1.77
N CYS A 92 -3.67 -0.50 2.62
CA CYS A 92 -2.48 -0.73 3.44
C CYS A 92 -2.74 -1.68 4.64
N LEU A 93 -3.94 -1.63 5.24
CA LEU A 93 -4.36 -2.44 6.39
C LEU A 93 -4.94 -3.81 6.02
N ARG A 94 -5.36 -4.01 4.76
CA ARG A 94 -5.90 -5.29 4.29
C ARG A 94 -4.82 -6.36 4.21
N SER A 95 -3.57 -5.97 3.96
CA SER A 95 -2.40 -6.85 4.08
C SER A 95 -2.26 -7.44 5.50
N PRO A 96 -2.16 -6.64 6.58
CA PRO A 96 -2.04 -7.18 7.93
C PRO A 96 -3.32 -7.89 8.40
N PHE A 97 -4.53 -7.41 8.10
CA PHE A 97 -5.76 -8.07 8.57
C PHE A 97 -6.07 -9.41 7.88
N GLU A 98 -5.82 -9.54 6.56
CA GLU A 98 -5.95 -10.82 5.85
C GLU A 98 -4.81 -11.79 6.23
N ALA A 99 -3.58 -11.28 6.42
CA ALA A 99 -2.48 -12.08 6.98
C ALA A 99 -2.81 -12.57 8.40
N LEU A 100 -3.44 -11.73 9.23
CA LEU A 100 -3.89 -12.12 10.57
C LEU A 100 -5.02 -13.16 10.54
N ARG A 101 -5.69 -13.41 9.40
CA ARG A 101 -6.80 -14.37 9.28
C ARG A 101 -6.32 -15.80 8.96
N THR A 102 -5.12 -15.94 8.39
CA THR A 102 -4.49 -17.24 8.06
C THR A 102 -3.47 -17.69 9.10
N ILE A 103 -3.07 -16.80 10.01
CA ILE A 103 -2.09 -17.03 11.08
C ILE A 103 -2.79 -17.63 12.32
N THR A 104 -2.28 -18.74 12.84
CA THR A 104 -2.85 -19.42 14.02
C THR A 104 -2.86 -18.47 15.24
N TRP A 105 -3.82 -18.65 16.14
CA TRP A 105 -3.95 -17.80 17.34
C TRP A 105 -2.66 -17.71 18.18
N ILE A 106 -1.83 -18.75 18.18
CA ILE A 106 -0.52 -18.80 18.86
C ILE A 106 0.47 -17.79 18.27
N THR A 107 0.52 -17.69 16.94
CA THR A 107 1.42 -16.75 16.25
C THR A 107 0.93 -15.30 16.37
N ARG A 108 -0.39 -15.08 16.54
CA ARG A 108 -0.97 -13.76 16.88
C ARG A 108 -0.56 -13.26 18.27
N ILE A 109 -0.65 -14.11 19.30
CA ILE A 109 -0.27 -13.74 20.67
C ILE A 109 1.23 -13.42 20.73
N TRP A 110 2.04 -14.21 20.04
CA TRP A 110 3.48 -13.99 19.96
C TRP A 110 3.81 -12.67 19.25
N TYR A 111 3.19 -12.38 18.11
CA TYR A 111 3.41 -11.10 17.41
C TYR A 111 3.08 -9.89 18.29
N ILE A 112 1.94 -9.91 18.99
CA ILE A 112 1.55 -8.83 19.90
C ILE A 112 2.57 -8.66 21.02
N LYS A 113 3.01 -9.75 21.65
CA LYS A 113 3.96 -9.70 22.77
C LYS A 113 5.34 -9.15 22.38
N TYR A 114 5.84 -9.51 21.20
CA TYR A 114 7.21 -9.18 20.80
C TYR A 114 7.33 -7.89 19.98
N VAL A 115 6.26 -7.49 19.28
CA VAL A 115 6.30 -6.34 18.35
C VAL A 115 5.46 -5.15 18.87
N LEU A 116 4.28 -5.40 19.45
CA LEU A 116 3.36 -4.36 19.93
C LEU A 116 3.56 -4.08 21.43
N THR A 117 4.77 -3.67 21.80
CA THR A 117 5.06 -3.22 23.16
C THR A 117 4.56 -1.78 23.37
N TRP A 118 4.21 -1.43 24.62
CA TRP A 118 3.79 -0.06 24.96
C TRP A 118 4.89 0.97 24.69
N SER A 119 6.16 0.60 24.88
CA SER A 119 7.31 1.46 24.58
C SER A 119 7.60 1.63 23.09
N GLY A 120 7.00 0.78 22.23
CA GLY A 120 7.27 0.73 20.79
C GLY A 120 8.58 0.02 20.42
N CYS A 121 9.40 -0.37 21.40
CA CYS A 121 10.60 -1.15 21.18
C CYS A 121 10.26 -2.63 21.03
N ALA A 122 10.59 -3.24 19.89
CA ALA A 122 10.44 -4.68 19.71
C ALA A 122 11.39 -5.45 20.64
N ILE A 123 10.95 -6.59 21.16
CA ILE A 123 11.74 -7.46 22.04
C ILE A 123 12.65 -8.35 21.18
N GLY A 124 13.94 -8.42 21.54
CA GLY A 124 14.96 -9.22 20.86
C GLY A 124 15.92 -8.37 20.03
N ASP A 125 16.94 -9.01 19.46
CA ASP A 125 17.98 -8.37 18.63
C ASP A 125 17.60 -8.24 17.15
N GLY A 126 16.49 -8.87 16.74
CA GLY A 126 16.02 -8.88 15.34
C GLY A 126 16.88 -9.75 14.41
N ILE A 127 17.76 -10.57 14.98
CA ILE A 127 18.62 -11.53 14.29
C ILE A 127 18.18 -12.93 14.72
N HIS A 128 18.21 -13.19 16.02
CA HIS A 128 17.84 -14.47 16.62
C HIS A 128 16.39 -14.42 17.13
N TRP A 129 15.63 -15.45 16.80
CA TRP A 129 14.23 -15.58 17.20
C TRP A 129 14.03 -16.90 17.94
N PRO A 130 13.16 -16.95 18.96
CA PRO A 130 12.76 -18.20 19.56
C PRO A 130 12.14 -19.12 18.49
N LEU A 131 12.73 -20.30 18.31
CA LEU A 131 12.27 -21.29 17.36
C LEU A 131 11.35 -22.31 18.06
N ARG A 132 10.44 -22.90 17.29
CA ARG A 132 9.67 -24.06 17.75
C ARG A 132 10.58 -25.29 17.73
N ASP A 133 10.33 -26.24 18.64
CA ASP A 133 11.05 -27.52 18.66
C ASP A 133 11.02 -28.19 17.28
N GLY A 134 12.20 -28.56 16.78
CA GLY A 134 12.38 -29.17 15.47
C GLY A 134 12.49 -28.19 14.29
N CYS A 135 12.47 -26.87 14.52
CA CYS A 135 12.73 -25.86 13.49
C CYS A 135 14.17 -25.33 13.56
N GLY A 136 14.81 -25.18 12.41
CA GLY A 136 16.09 -24.49 12.23
C GLY A 136 15.94 -22.98 12.07
N GLU A 137 17.01 -22.25 12.36
CA GLU A 137 17.04 -20.78 12.30
C GLU A 137 16.76 -20.22 10.90
N TYR A 138 17.16 -20.95 9.86
CA TYR A 138 17.06 -20.52 8.47
C TYR A 138 15.93 -21.19 7.68
N ASP A 139 15.08 -22.01 8.32
CA ASP A 139 14.02 -22.76 7.63
C ASP A 139 13.08 -21.81 6.86
N LEU A 140 12.72 -20.68 7.47
CA LEU A 140 11.90 -19.67 6.81
C LEU A 140 12.63 -19.03 5.63
N THR A 141 13.93 -18.79 5.74
CA THR A 141 14.74 -18.22 4.66
C THR A 141 14.85 -19.19 3.50
N ALA A 142 15.08 -20.49 3.79
CA ALA A 142 15.10 -21.55 2.78
C ALA A 142 13.75 -21.67 2.06
N GLU A 143 12.65 -21.61 2.81
CA GLU A 143 11.30 -21.61 2.23
C GLU A 143 11.04 -20.34 1.39
N GLN A 144 11.46 -19.16 1.83
CA GLN A 144 11.36 -17.92 1.05
C GLN A 144 12.18 -17.99 -0.25
N ILE A 145 13.37 -18.60 -0.22
CA ILE A 145 14.19 -18.84 -1.42
C ILE A 145 13.42 -19.77 -2.37
N ARG A 146 12.88 -20.87 -1.85
CA ARG A 146 12.09 -21.82 -2.65
C ARG A 146 10.85 -21.16 -3.26
N GLN A 147 10.16 -20.29 -2.53
CA GLN A 147 9.04 -19.51 -3.06
C GLN A 147 9.48 -18.53 -4.14
N LYS A 148 10.66 -17.91 -4.02
CA LYS A 148 11.23 -17.06 -5.07
C LYS A 148 11.59 -17.89 -6.31
N GLU A 149 12.19 -19.06 -6.15
CA GLU A 149 12.47 -19.99 -7.24
C GLU A 149 11.19 -20.44 -7.95
N MET A 150 10.17 -20.84 -7.19
CA MET A 150 8.86 -21.19 -7.76
C MET A 150 8.26 -20.03 -8.56
N LYS A 151 8.35 -18.79 -8.04
CA LYS A 151 7.92 -17.58 -8.77
C LYS A 151 8.71 -17.36 -10.07
N GLN A 152 10.00 -17.72 -10.10
CA GLN A 152 10.80 -17.68 -11.32
C GLN A 152 10.37 -18.78 -12.32
N LEU A 153 10.02 -19.98 -11.87
CA LEU A 153 9.61 -21.09 -12.74
C LEU A 153 8.24 -20.87 -13.41
N ILE A 154 7.33 -20.18 -12.72
CA ILE A 154 6.00 -19.87 -13.24
C ILE A 154 5.97 -18.63 -14.13
N ARG A 155 7.11 -17.94 -14.31
CA ARG A 155 7.18 -16.78 -15.20
C ARG A 155 6.79 -17.18 -16.63
N ARG A 156 6.13 -16.28 -17.33
CA ARG A 156 5.64 -16.51 -18.69
C ARG A 156 6.00 -15.33 -19.57
N ASP A 157 6.40 -15.64 -20.79
CA ASP A 157 6.75 -14.64 -21.78
C ASP A 157 5.51 -14.29 -22.60
N TYR A 158 5.24 -12.99 -22.73
CA TYR A 158 4.12 -12.46 -23.49
C TYR A 158 4.65 -11.56 -24.60
N LEU A 159 4.11 -11.74 -25.80
CA LEU A 159 4.38 -10.87 -26.94
C LEU A 159 3.45 -9.65 -26.90
N ILE A 160 4.02 -8.46 -27.05
CA ILE A 160 3.26 -7.22 -27.05
C ILE A 160 2.61 -7.01 -28.43
N HIS A 161 1.29 -7.04 -28.46
CA HIS A 161 0.48 -6.76 -29.65
C HIS A 161 0.07 -5.29 -29.80
N ARG A 162 0.14 -4.51 -28.72
CA ARG A 162 -0.23 -3.09 -28.72
C ARG A 162 0.78 -2.29 -27.92
N SER A 163 1.31 -1.24 -28.53
CA SER A 163 2.26 -0.35 -27.86
C SER A 163 1.61 0.41 -26.70
N TYR A 164 2.41 0.73 -25.70
CA TYR A 164 2.04 1.58 -24.58
C TYR A 164 3.21 2.53 -24.25
N ASN A 165 2.91 3.82 -24.23
CA ASN A 165 3.90 4.88 -24.06
C ASN A 165 4.20 5.23 -22.59
N GLY A 166 3.59 4.55 -21.62
CA GLY A 166 3.81 4.77 -20.18
C GLY A 166 3.06 5.98 -19.60
N ARG A 167 2.05 6.54 -20.28
CA ARG A 167 1.24 7.66 -19.74
C ARG A 167 0.41 7.25 -18.52
N TYR A 168 0.33 8.14 -17.52
CA TYR A 168 -0.49 7.95 -16.30
C TYR A 168 -1.98 7.76 -16.59
N CYS A 169 -2.52 8.49 -17.56
CA CYS A 169 -3.91 8.36 -17.99
C CYS A 169 -3.96 7.89 -19.45
N PRO A 170 -4.14 6.58 -19.69
CA PRO A 170 -4.17 6.02 -21.04
C PRO A 170 -5.52 6.17 -21.76
N CYS A 171 -6.43 7.04 -21.30
CA CYS A 171 -7.81 7.12 -21.82
C CYS A 171 -7.91 7.40 -23.33
N CYS A 172 -6.92 8.05 -23.93
CA CYS A 172 -6.88 8.31 -25.38
C CYS A 172 -6.22 7.20 -26.21
N GLN A 173 -5.42 6.32 -25.58
CA GLN A 173 -4.73 5.20 -26.25
C GLN A 173 -5.45 3.86 -26.00
N PHE A 174 -6.19 3.80 -24.90
CA PHE A 174 -6.96 2.67 -24.42
C PHE A 174 -8.36 3.16 -24.04
N SER A 175 -9.08 2.47 -23.14
CA SER A 175 -10.43 2.86 -22.71
C SER A 175 -10.43 3.53 -21.33
N CYS A 176 -11.47 4.30 -21.02
CA CYS A 176 -11.65 4.88 -19.68
C CYS A 176 -11.68 3.82 -18.57
N SER A 177 -12.16 2.60 -18.87
CA SER A 177 -12.12 1.47 -17.93
C SER A 177 -10.69 1.11 -17.52
N ILE A 178 -9.73 1.16 -18.44
CA ILE A 178 -8.31 0.89 -18.13
C ILE A 178 -7.74 2.03 -17.27
N ALA A 179 -8.05 3.28 -17.59
CA ALA A 179 -7.60 4.43 -16.79
C ALA A 179 -8.12 4.36 -15.34
N LEU A 180 -9.40 4.04 -15.14
CA LEU A 180 -10.02 3.93 -13.81
C LEU A 180 -9.51 2.77 -12.98
N ASN A 181 -8.97 1.72 -13.61
CA ASN A 181 -8.41 0.57 -12.90
C ASN A 181 -6.90 0.66 -12.71
N THR A 182 -6.23 1.76 -13.12
CA THR A 182 -4.76 1.88 -13.08
C THR A 182 -4.21 1.79 -11.65
N PRO A 183 -3.19 0.94 -11.38
CA PRO A 183 -2.58 0.85 -10.06
C PRO A 183 -1.94 2.17 -9.66
N TYR A 184 -1.72 2.33 -8.36
CA TYR A 184 -1.23 3.58 -7.78
C TYR A 184 0.12 4.02 -8.39
N PRO A 185 0.40 5.34 -8.52
CA PRO A 185 1.58 5.93 -9.15
C PRO A 185 2.97 5.40 -8.79
N ASP A 186 3.13 4.72 -7.66
CA ASP A 186 4.43 4.44 -7.06
C ASP A 186 5.25 3.37 -7.80
N GLU A 187 4.62 2.58 -8.66
CA GLU A 187 5.33 1.59 -9.47
C GLU A 187 5.72 2.17 -10.85
N PRO A 188 6.97 1.94 -11.32
CA PRO A 188 7.42 2.44 -12.62
C PRO A 188 6.61 1.80 -13.77
N ARG A 189 6.16 2.63 -14.71
CA ARG A 189 5.40 2.17 -15.88
C ARG A 189 6.32 1.69 -16.98
N LEU A 190 6.14 0.45 -17.40
CA LEU A 190 6.89 -0.15 -18.48
C LEU A 190 6.38 0.35 -19.84
N ARG A 191 7.24 1.08 -20.56
CA ARG A 191 6.97 1.45 -21.97
C ARG A 191 7.23 0.24 -22.85
N VAL A 192 6.30 -0.09 -23.73
CA VAL A 192 6.40 -1.26 -24.61
C VAL A 192 5.98 -0.91 -26.03
N THR A 193 6.64 -1.53 -26.99
CA THR A 193 6.37 -1.43 -28.43
C THR A 193 5.87 -2.76 -28.98
N VAL A 194 5.25 -2.74 -30.16
CA VAL A 194 4.75 -3.96 -30.78
C VAL A 194 5.94 -4.82 -31.20
N GLY A 195 5.94 -6.09 -30.80
CA GLY A 195 7.05 -7.02 -31.05
C GLY A 195 8.00 -7.20 -29.87
N ASP A 196 7.89 -6.38 -28.81
CA ASP A 196 8.63 -6.62 -27.57
C ASP A 196 8.12 -7.87 -26.86
N THR A 197 9.03 -8.59 -26.20
CA THR A 197 8.70 -9.72 -25.32
C THR A 197 8.84 -9.28 -23.87
N VAL A 198 7.76 -9.43 -23.10
CA VAL A 198 7.74 -9.11 -21.66
C VAL A 198 7.65 -10.40 -20.87
N THR A 199 8.60 -10.61 -19.95
CA THR A 199 8.55 -11.71 -19.00
C THR A 199 7.71 -11.28 -17.80
N VAL A 200 6.54 -11.91 -17.68
CA VAL A 200 5.55 -11.62 -16.66
C VAL A 200 5.84 -12.44 -15.40
N THR A 201 5.86 -11.75 -14.26
CA THR A 201 6.17 -12.33 -12.94
C THR A 201 5.00 -12.31 -11.97
N ARG A 202 4.06 -11.36 -12.12
CA ARG A 202 2.88 -11.22 -11.25
C ARG A 202 1.67 -10.79 -12.07
N TRP A 203 0.52 -11.37 -11.78
CA TRP A 203 -0.78 -10.91 -12.30
C TRP A 203 -1.64 -10.31 -11.19
N SER A 204 -2.59 -9.48 -11.59
CA SER A 204 -3.74 -9.02 -10.82
C SER A 204 -4.95 -9.03 -11.75
N LYS A 205 -6.15 -8.79 -11.21
CA LYS A 205 -7.41 -8.87 -11.96
C LYS A 205 -7.42 -8.08 -13.27
N HIS A 206 -6.73 -6.93 -13.30
CA HIS A 206 -6.70 -6.03 -14.47
C HIS A 206 -5.29 -5.69 -14.97
N TRP A 207 -4.23 -6.12 -14.28
CA TRP A 207 -2.85 -5.68 -14.53
C TRP A 207 -1.86 -6.82 -14.44
N ILE A 208 -0.81 -6.69 -15.23
CA ILE A 208 0.28 -7.64 -15.30
C ILE A 208 1.58 -6.89 -15.05
N TYR A 209 2.46 -7.48 -14.26
CA TYR A 209 3.76 -6.94 -13.89
C TYR A 209 4.85 -7.86 -14.43
N GLY A 210 5.88 -7.26 -14.98
CA GLY A 210 6.95 -7.98 -15.64
C GLY A 210 8.07 -7.06 -16.06
N GLU A 211 9.06 -7.64 -16.70
CA GLU A 211 10.24 -6.95 -17.22
C GLU A 211 10.36 -7.18 -18.73
N LEU A 212 10.85 -6.15 -19.43
CA LEU A 212 11.13 -6.25 -20.85
C LEU A 212 12.37 -7.13 -21.04
N GLN A 213 12.28 -8.14 -21.90
CA GLN A 213 13.46 -8.91 -22.24
C GLN A 213 14.45 -8.03 -23.01
N PRO A 214 15.76 -8.10 -22.70
CA PRO A 214 16.76 -7.42 -23.49
C PRO A 214 16.68 -7.94 -24.93
N ILE A 215 16.77 -7.02 -25.90
CA ILE A 215 16.86 -7.38 -27.32
C ILE A 215 18.04 -8.34 -27.44
N LYS A 216 17.78 -9.59 -27.84
CA LYS A 216 18.85 -10.53 -28.21
C LYS A 216 19.53 -9.93 -29.43
N SER A 217 20.60 -9.16 -29.24
CA SER A 217 21.51 -8.81 -30.31
C SER A 217 22.03 -10.13 -30.86
N SER A 218 21.65 -10.48 -32.07
CA SER A 218 22.19 -11.60 -32.82
C SER A 218 23.66 -11.32 -33.15
N PHE A 219 24.54 -11.38 -32.15
CA PHE A 219 25.97 -11.57 -32.36
C PHE A 219 26.25 -13.06 -32.39
N SER A 220 25.97 -13.66 -33.54
CA SER A 220 26.70 -14.85 -33.98
C SER A 220 28.11 -14.42 -34.34
N ASN A 221 29.07 -14.55 -33.43
CA ASN A 221 30.48 -14.63 -33.79
C ASN A 221 31.07 -15.85 -33.07
N GLY A 222 31.47 -16.85 -33.86
CA GLY A 222 31.96 -18.13 -33.37
C GLY A 222 33.17 -17.97 -32.45
N LEU A 223 33.07 -18.52 -31.25
CA LEU A 223 34.23 -18.81 -30.42
C LEU A 223 34.81 -20.16 -30.86
N HIS A 224 35.95 -20.12 -31.53
CA HIS A 224 36.87 -21.25 -31.57
C HIS A 224 37.42 -21.50 -30.15
N PRO A 225 37.54 -22.76 -29.68
CA PRO A 225 38.23 -23.06 -28.44
C PRO A 225 39.75 -22.91 -28.64
N GLY A 226 40.30 -21.78 -28.18
CA GLY A 226 41.73 -21.56 -28.05
C GLY A 226 42.30 -22.44 -26.93
N LYS A 227 43.27 -23.27 -27.29
CA LYS A 227 44.07 -24.10 -26.39
C LYS A 227 44.78 -23.24 -25.34
N LEU A 228 44.65 -23.63 -24.07
CA LEU A 228 45.55 -23.20 -23.00
C LEU A 228 46.85 -24.00 -23.15
N ASN A 229 47.96 -23.28 -23.30
CA ASN A 229 49.31 -23.77 -23.00
C ASN A 229 49.63 -23.39 -21.55
#